data_AF-A0A933R8U6-F1
#
_entry.id   AF-A0A933R8U6-F1
#
_cell.length_a   1.000
_cell.length_b   1.000
_cell.length_c   1.000
_cell.angle_alpha   90.00
_cell.angle_beta   90.00
_cell.angle_gamma   90.00
#
_symmetry.space_group_name_H-M   'P 1'
#
loop_
_entity.id
_entity.type
_entity.pdbx_description
1 polymer ?
#
loop_
_entity_poly.entity_id
_entity_poly.type
_entity_poly.pdbx_seq_one_letter_code
_entity_poly.pdbx_strand_id
1 'polypeptide(L)' 'MTLPQLTGARPFISDGGLETSLVFQAGIELADFAAFPLLDTDAGRSALAGYFDPYLSIAHRFGTGV' A
#
# COMPACT_ATOMS: atom_id res chain seq x y z
N MET A 1 -12.10 -14.34 18.04
CA MET A 1 -11.59 -14.81 16.75
C MET A 1 -10.19 -14.24 16.59
N THR A 2 -9.18 -15.08 16.31
CA THR A 2 -7.78 -14.62 16.19
C THR A 2 -7.46 -14.35 14.73
N LEU A 3 -6.68 -13.30 14.46
CA LEU A 3 -6.35 -12.90 13.09
C LEU A 3 -5.37 -13.91 12.44
N PRO A 4 -5.50 -14.25 11.15
CA PRO A 4 -4.67 -15.27 10.49
C PRO A 4 -3.16 -15.02 10.59
N GLN A 5 -2.73 -13.76 10.53
CA GLN A 5 -1.32 -13.37 10.64
C GLN A 5 -0.73 -13.58 12.05
N LEU A 6 -1.57 -13.75 13.07
CA LEU A 6 -1.12 -13.95 14.47
C LEU A 6 -0.95 -15.42 14.83
N THR A 7 -1.51 -16.34 14.03
CA THR A 7 -1.52 -17.78 14.32
C THR A 7 -0.95 -18.63 13.19
N GLY A 8 -0.83 -18.08 11.98
CA GLY A 8 -0.26 -18.76 10.84
C GLY A 8 1.25 -18.97 10.96
N ALA A 9 1.74 -20.08 10.41
CA ALA A 9 3.18 -20.38 10.37
C ALA A 9 3.95 -19.55 9.34
N ARG A 10 3.24 -18.90 8.40
CA ARG A 10 3.82 -18.10 7.32
C ARG A 10 3.68 -16.61 7.65
N PRO A 11 4.74 -15.80 7.52
CA PRO A 11 4.64 -14.37 7.71
C PRO A 11 3.75 -13.74 6.64
N PHE A 12 3.00 -12.71 7.04
CA PHE A 12 2.25 -11.87 6.13
C PHE A 12 3.14 -10.70 5.71
N ILE A 13 2.99 -10.26 4.47
CA ILE A 13 3.73 -9.08 4.00
C ILE A 13 2.96 -7.81 4.34
N SER A 14 3.71 -6.74 4.60
CA SER A 14 3.20 -5.37 4.58
C SER A 14 3.53 -4.71 3.24
N ASP A 15 3.04 -3.49 3.07
CA ASP A 15 3.54 -2.54 2.10
C ASP A 15 4.92 -1.97 2.51
N GLY A 16 5.40 -1.00 1.73
CA GLY A 16 6.66 -0.29 1.95
C GLY A 16 6.44 1.16 2.40
N GLY A 17 7.17 2.10 1.79
CA GLY A 17 6.99 3.53 2.05
C GLY A 17 6.05 4.17 1.03
N LEU A 18 4.81 4.45 1.42
CA LEU A 18 3.81 5.07 0.55
C LEU A 18 4.28 6.44 0.05
N GLU A 19 4.59 7.34 0.97
CA GLU A 19 4.94 8.72 0.68
C GLU A 19 6.21 8.83 -0.17
N THR A 20 7.23 8.01 0.14
CA THR A 20 8.48 7.99 -0.63
C THR A 20 8.26 7.47 -2.04
N SER A 21 7.43 6.45 -2.23
CA SER A 21 7.07 5.96 -3.56
C SER A 21 6.28 7.01 -4.35
N LEU A 22 5.29 7.67 -3.72
CA LEU A 22 4.51 8.71 -4.37
C LEU A 22 5.39 9.88 -4.84
N VAL A 23 6.31 10.36 -3.99
CA VAL A 23 7.20 11.48 -4.32
C VAL A 23 8.27 11.07 -5.34
N PHE A 24 9.05 10.02 -5.06
CA PHE A 24 10.26 9.72 -5.82
C PHE A 24 10.02 8.82 -7.05
N GLN A 25 8.95 8.03 -7.06
CA GLN A 25 8.67 7.12 -8.17
C GLN A 25 7.48 7.60 -9.03
N ALA A 26 6.46 8.18 -8.40
CA ALA A 26 5.28 8.68 -9.12
C ALA A 26 5.33 10.20 -9.41
N GLY A 27 6.29 10.94 -8.83
CA GLY A 27 6.45 12.38 -9.06
C GLY A 27 5.30 13.22 -8.49
N ILE A 28 4.62 12.73 -7.44
CA ILE A 28 3.50 13.41 -6.79
C ILE A 28 4.05 14.20 -5.60
N GLU A 29 3.95 15.52 -5.66
CA GLU A 29 4.30 16.39 -4.55
C GLU A 29 3.27 16.26 -3.41
N LEU A 30 3.76 16.09 -2.18
CA LEU A 30 2.93 15.94 -0.99
C LEU A 30 3.21 17.11 -0.03
N ALA A 31 2.19 17.93 0.24
CA ALA A 31 2.27 18.98 1.25
C ALA A 31 2.56 18.36 2.63
N ASP A 32 3.61 18.84 3.30
CA ASP A 32 4.08 18.31 4.58
C ASP A 32 4.29 16.78 4.58
N PHE A 33 4.60 16.21 3.41
CA PHE A 33 4.77 14.77 3.20
C PHE A 33 3.50 13.96 3.54
N ALA A 34 2.32 14.58 3.54
CA ALA A 34 1.07 13.94 3.90
C ALA A 34 0.33 13.40 2.66
N ALA A 35 0.00 12.10 2.66
CA ALA A 35 -0.72 11.47 1.54
C ALA A 35 -2.26 11.60 1.63
N PHE A 36 -2.83 11.89 2.81
CA PHE A 36 -4.29 11.93 3.00
C PHE A 36 -5.04 12.92 2.08
N PRO A 37 -4.48 14.09 1.66
CA PRO A 37 -5.19 14.98 0.73
C PRO A 37 -5.49 14.34 -0.63
N LEU A 38 -4.76 13.29 -1.02
CA LEU A 38 -5.05 12.53 -2.24
C LEU A 38 -6.43 11.86 -2.22
N LEU A 39 -7.02 11.66 -1.03
CA LEU A 39 -8.38 11.15 -0.90
C LEU A 39 -9.44 12.12 -1.42
N ASP A 40 -9.15 13.41 -1.57
CA ASP A 40 -10.15 14.40 -1.98
C ASP A 40 -10.45 14.36 -3.50
N THR A 41 -9.68 13.59 -4.27
CA THR A 41 -9.83 13.51 -5.73
C THR A 41 -9.81 12.07 -6.22
N ASP A 42 -10.53 11.80 -7.32
CA ASP A 42 -10.51 10.47 -7.95
C ASP A 42 -9.12 10.09 -8.45
N ALA A 43 -8.37 11.04 -8.99
CA ALA A 43 -6.99 10.83 -9.43
C ALA A 43 -6.07 10.45 -8.26
N GLY A 44 -6.19 11.14 -7.12
CA GLY A 44 -5.42 10.81 -5.93
C GLY A 44 -5.80 9.46 -5.33
N ARG A 45 -7.10 9.12 -5.28
CA ARG A 45 -7.56 7.77 -4.89
C ARG A 45 -7.01 6.69 -5.83
N SER A 46 -6.98 6.95 -7.13
CA SER A 46 -6.39 6.03 -8.10
C SER A 46 -4.89 5.85 -7.91
N ALA A 47 -4.16 6.91 -7.57
CA ALA A 47 -2.72 6.82 -7.27
C ALA A 47 -2.47 6.00 -6.00
N LEU A 48 -3.27 6.21 -4.95
CA LEU A 48 -3.21 5.41 -3.72
C LEU A 48 -3.51 3.94 -3.99
N ALA A 49 -4.54 3.63 -4.79
CA ALA A 49 -4.85 2.24 -5.16
C ALA A 49 -3.70 1.60 -5.95
N GLY A 50 -3.17 2.30 -6.95
CA GLY A 50 -2.05 1.83 -7.76
C GLY A 50 -0.77 1.56 -6.97
N TYR A 51 -0.55 2.27 -5.86
CA TYR A 51 0.55 1.97 -4.94
C TYR A 51 0.44 0.58 -4.30
N PHE A 52 -0.77 0.15 -3.92
CA PHE A 52 -0.98 -1.12 -3.23
C PHE A 52 -1.00 -2.34 -4.16
N ASP A 53 -1.39 -2.17 -5.43
CA ASP A 53 -1.47 -3.23 -6.44
C ASP A 53 -0.26 -4.20 -6.49
N PRO A 54 1.01 -3.72 -6.56
CA PRO A 54 2.16 -4.62 -6.59
C PRO A 54 2.29 -5.45 -5.30
N TYR A 55 1.99 -4.88 -4.13
CA TYR A 55 2.05 -5.61 -2.87
C TYR A 55 0.95 -6.67 -2.78
N LEU A 56 -0.27 -6.34 -3.20
CA LEU A 56 -1.39 -7.29 -3.25
C LEU A 56 -1.10 -8.46 -4.21
N SER A 57 -0.46 -8.17 -5.35
CA SER A 57 -0.03 -9.19 -6.30
C SER A 57 0.99 -10.17 -5.69
N ILE A 58 1.97 -9.65 -4.94
CA ILE A 58 2.95 -10.49 -4.21
C ILE A 58 2.24 -11.31 -3.13
N ALA A 59 1.37 -10.68 -2.33
CA ALA A 59 0.62 -11.35 -1.27
C ALA A 59 -0.17 -12.56 -1.80
N HIS A 60 -0.94 -12.34 -2.87
CA HIS A 60 -1.73 -13.38 -3.51
C HIS A 60 -0.84 -14.49 -4.10
N ARG A 61 0.25 -14.13 -4.78
CA ARG A 61 1.16 -15.10 -5.42
C ARG A 61 1.80 -16.06 -4.41
N PHE A 62 2.13 -15.57 -3.22
CA PHE A 62 2.86 -16.36 -2.21
C PHE A 62 2.00 -16.81 -1.03
N GLY A 63 0.70 -16.49 -1.03
CA GLY A 63 -0.21 -16.79 0.06
C GLY A 63 0.22 -16.13 1.37
N THR A 64 0.69 -14.88 1.30
CA THR A 64 1.19 -14.10 2.45
C THR A 64 0.28 -12.92 2.80
N GLY A 65 -1.00 -13.03 2.48
CA GLY A 65 -2.00 -11.97 2.64
C GLY A 65 -3.04 -12.00 1.53
N VAL A 66 -4.09 -11.19 1.74
CA VAL A 66 -5.43 -11.20 1.13
C VAL A 66 -6.24 -12.48 1.30
#